data_AF-A0A1J3C8N5-F1
#
_entry.id   AF-A0A1J3C8N5-F1
#
_cell.length_a   1.000
_cell.length_b   1.000
_cell.length_c   1.000
_cell.angle_alpha   90.00
_cell.angle_beta   90.00
_cell.angle_gamma   90.00
#
_symmetry.space_group_name_H-M   'P 1'
#
loop_
_entity.id
_entity.type
_entity.pdbx_description
1 polymer ?
#
loop_
_entity_poly.entity_id
_entity_poly.type
_entity_poly.pdbx_seq_one_letter_code
_entity_poly.pdbx_strand_id
1 'polypeptide(L)'
;AVGKYLLEVDARKWARCLFVGYRYDIRTNNPDESLNSALRSPREFPVIPLLDSIREMLTQWFYKRRTLAMKHKHPLTIAVEKKIARRIE
;
A
#
# COMPACT_ATOMS: atom_id res chain seq x y z
N ALA A 1 -25.14 16.95 8.17
CA ALA A 1 -24.41 17.28 6.92
C ALA A 1 -24.01 16.02 6.14
N VAL A 2 -23.20 15.12 6.70
CA VAL A 2 -22.70 13.90 6.00
C VAL A 2 -23.82 12.94 5.59
N GLY A 3 -24.81 12.68 6.46
CA GLY A 3 -25.90 11.74 6.16
C GLY A 3 -26.74 12.14 4.94
N LYS A 4 -27.06 13.43 4.79
CA LYS A 4 -27.82 13.95 3.64
C LYS A 4 -27.02 13.79 2.33
N TYR A 5 -25.74 14.12 2.36
CA TYR A 5 -24.84 13.92 1.23
C TYR A 5 -24.74 12.44 0.81
N LEU A 6 -24.65 11.51 1.76
CA LEU A 6 -24.60 10.07 1.44
C LEU A 6 -25.90 9.53 0.83
N LEU A 7 -27.05 10.13 1.14
CA LEU A 7 -28.33 9.79 0.53
C LEU A 7 -28.46 10.35 -0.90
N GLU A 8 -27.88 11.53 -1.16
CA GLU A 8 -27.88 12.16 -2.48
C GLU A 8 -26.89 11.50 -3.45
N VAL A 9 -25.81 10.92 -2.92
CA VAL A 9 -24.76 10.29 -3.70
C VAL A 9 -25.03 8.80 -3.86
N ASP A 10 -25.01 8.32 -5.11
CA ASP A 10 -25.19 6.91 -5.46
C ASP A 10 -24.39 5.98 -4.54
N ALA A 11 -25.06 4.98 -3.97
CA ALA A 11 -24.47 4.00 -3.07
C ALA A 11 -23.25 3.30 -3.67
N ARG A 12 -23.15 3.14 -4.99
CA ARG A 12 -21.95 2.61 -5.67
C ARG A 12 -20.68 3.42 -5.39
N LYS A 13 -20.82 4.70 -5.03
CA LYS A 13 -19.70 5.60 -4.75
C LYS A 13 -19.16 5.45 -3.32
N TRP A 14 -19.93 4.88 -2.39
CA TRP A 14 -19.54 4.82 -0.97
C TRP A 14 -19.79 3.44 -0.30
N ALA A 15 -20.82 2.72 -0.70
CA ALA A 15 -21.11 1.38 -0.20
C ALA A 15 -20.12 0.36 -0.78
N ARG A 16 -19.34 -0.25 0.11
CA ARG A 16 -18.29 -1.20 -0.26
C ARG A 16 -18.83 -2.44 -0.98
N CYS A 17 -20.04 -2.88 -0.63
CA CYS A 17 -20.71 -4.03 -1.23
C CYS A 17 -21.12 -3.82 -2.69
N LEU A 18 -21.22 -2.57 -3.16
CA LEU A 18 -21.63 -2.23 -4.52
C LEU A 18 -20.45 -1.89 -5.43
N PHE A 19 -19.22 -2.03 -4.95
CA PHE A 19 -18.02 -1.73 -5.73
C PHE A 19 -17.67 -2.91 -6.65
N VAL A 20 -17.74 -2.71 -7.97
CA VAL A 20 -17.59 -3.75 -9.00
C VAL A 20 -16.14 -4.24 -9.16
N GLY A 21 -15.15 -3.51 -8.63
CA GLY A 21 -13.74 -3.88 -8.74
C GLY A 21 -13.24 -4.76 -7.57
N TYR A 22 -12.22 -5.58 -7.83
CA TYR A 22 -11.51 -6.31 -6.78
C TYR A 22 -10.73 -5.35 -5.87
N ARG A 23 -11.32 -4.89 -4.75
CA ARG A 23 -10.60 -4.14 -3.70
C ARG A 23 -9.68 -5.01 -2.84
N TYR A 24 -9.73 -6.33 -3.01
CA TYR A 24 -8.95 -7.28 -2.22
C TYR A 24 -7.50 -7.44 -2.66
N ASP A 25 -7.13 -6.86 -3.79
CA ASP A 25 -5.94 -7.34 -4.48
C ASP A 25 -4.70 -6.48 -4.17
N ILE A 26 -4.23 -6.51 -2.91
CA ILE A 26 -2.95 -5.97 -2.38
C ILE A 26 -3.05 -4.62 -1.63
N ARG A 27 -4.19 -3.91 -1.66
CA ARG A 27 -4.36 -2.69 -0.82
C ARG A 27 -4.93 -3.07 0.56
N THR A 28 -4.19 -3.89 1.30
CA THR A 28 -4.47 -4.11 2.72
C THR A 28 -4.20 -2.80 3.45
N ASN A 29 -5.29 -2.18 3.88
CA ASN A 29 -5.43 -1.21 4.95
C ASN A 29 -4.13 -0.51 5.41
N ASN A 30 -4.04 0.77 5.03
CA ASN A 30 -3.30 1.80 5.76
C ASN A 30 -1.75 1.90 5.60
N PRO A 31 -1.27 2.17 4.36
CA PRO A 31 0.13 2.55 4.15
C PRO A 31 0.53 3.81 4.96
N ASP A 32 -0.42 4.71 5.22
CA ASP A 32 -0.24 5.92 6.01
C ASP A 32 -0.01 5.65 7.51
N GLU A 33 -0.75 4.73 8.12
CA GLU A 33 -0.55 4.26 9.51
C GLU A 33 0.77 3.52 9.63
N SER A 34 1.07 2.61 8.69
CA SER A 34 2.34 1.88 8.73
C SER A 34 3.53 2.83 8.59
N LEU A 35 3.42 3.84 7.73
CA LEU A 35 4.46 4.85 7.56
C LEU A 35 4.58 5.74 8.80
N ASN A 36 3.45 6.21 9.35
CA ASN A 36 3.42 7.02 10.57
C ASN A 36 3.96 6.26 11.78
N SER A 37 3.70 4.95 11.88
CA SER A 37 4.26 4.10 12.92
C SER A 37 5.77 3.94 12.75
N ALA A 38 6.25 3.70 11.53
CA ALA A 38 7.68 3.52 11.26
C ALA A 38 8.48 4.83 11.46
N LEU A 39 7.85 5.98 11.19
CA LEU A 39 8.45 7.31 11.33
C LEU A 39 8.09 7.99 12.67
N ARG A 40 7.57 7.25 13.65
CA ARG A 40 7.10 7.82 14.92
C ARG A 40 8.17 8.65 15.65
N SER A 41 9.42 8.19 15.65
CA SER A 41 10.55 8.93 16.23
C SER A 41 11.20 9.88 15.21
N PRO A 42 11.50 9.46 13.96
CA PRO A 42 12.11 10.35 12.96
C PRO A 42 11.32 11.62 12.64
N ARG A 43 9.99 11.62 12.77
CA ARG A 43 9.15 12.80 12.49
C ARG A 43 9.45 14.02 13.36
N GLU A 44 10.13 13.84 14.49
CA GLU A 44 10.55 14.93 15.39
C GLU A 44 11.86 15.57 14.93
N PHE A 45 12.53 15.00 13.93
CA PHE A 45 13.78 15.53 13.40
C PHE A 45 13.56 16.75 12.49
N PRO A 46 14.59 17.62 12.33
CA PRO A 46 14.61 18.59 11.25
C PRO A 46 14.48 17.91 9.87
N VAL A 47 14.17 18.69 8.85
CA VAL A 47 13.86 18.17 7.50
C VAL A 47 14.96 17.27 6.94
N ILE A 48 16.24 17.64 7.08
CA ILE A 48 17.34 16.87 6.51
C ILE A 48 17.50 15.48 7.18
N PRO A 49 17.64 15.37 8.51
CA PRO A 49 17.72 14.04 9.15
C PRO A 49 16.44 13.19 9.01
N LEU A 50 15.26 13.83 8.89
CA LEU A 50 14.02 13.11 8.59
C LEU A 50 14.10 12.45 7.20
N LEU A 51 14.56 13.19 6.18
CA LEU A 51 14.72 12.63 4.82
C LEU A 51 15.73 11.49 4.80
N ASP A 52 16.84 11.60 5.52
CA ASP A 52 17.83 10.52 5.64
C ASP A 52 17.21 9.28 6.30
N SER A 53 16.43 9.46 7.37
CA SER A 53 15.72 8.37 8.05
C SER A 53 14.70 7.67 7.14
N ILE A 54 13.95 8.45 6.35
CA ILE A 54 12.99 7.91 5.36
C ILE A 54 13.75 7.11 4.29
N ARG A 55 14.85 7.66 3.77
CA ARG A 55 15.67 7.01 2.75
C ARG A 55 16.23 5.68 3.26
N GLU A 56 16.78 5.67 4.47
CA GLU A 56 17.31 4.44 5.09
C GLU A 56 16.21 3.39 5.27
N MET A 57 15.07 3.77 5.85
CA MET A 57 13.93 2.89 6.07
C MET A 57 13.45 2.25 4.76
N LEU A 58 13.22 3.06 3.71
CA LEU A 58 12.79 2.56 2.41
C LEU A 58 13.83 1.61 1.80
N THR A 59 15.11 1.98 1.86
CA THR A 59 16.21 1.18 1.32
C THR A 59 16.26 -0.21 1.98
N GLN A 60 16.19 -0.25 3.32
CA GLN A 60 16.17 -1.51 4.06
C GLN A 60 14.94 -2.36 3.75
N TRP A 61 13.75 -1.75 3.64
CA TRP A 61 12.52 -2.47 3.29
C TRP A 61 12.57 -3.07 1.89
N PHE A 62 13.01 -2.32 0.89
CA PHE A 62 13.15 -2.83 -0.48
C PHE A 62 14.20 -3.93 -0.55
N TYR A 63 15.33 -3.77 0.15
CA TYR A 63 16.34 -4.81 0.23
C TYR A 63 15.78 -6.11 0.81
N LYS A 64 15.12 -6.05 1.98
CA LYS A 64 14.50 -7.21 2.63
C LYS A 64 13.47 -7.88 1.71
N ARG A 65 12.60 -7.10 1.07
CA ARG A 65 11.58 -7.61 0.14
C ARG A 65 12.20 -8.32 -1.06
N ARG A 66 13.24 -7.72 -1.67
CA ARG A 66 13.97 -8.33 -2.78
C ARG A 66 14.62 -9.64 -2.36
N THR A 67 15.30 -9.67 -1.22
CA THR A 67 15.95 -10.88 -0.71
C THR A 67 14.94 -11.98 -0.40
N LEU A 68 13.76 -11.66 0.13
CA LEU A 68 12.69 -12.62 0.34
C LEU A 68 12.14 -13.16 -0.99
N ALA A 69 11.91 -12.28 -1.97
CA ALA A 69 11.45 -12.69 -3.30
C ALA A 69 12.46 -13.62 -3.99
N MET A 70 13.77 -13.34 -3.88
CA MET A 70 14.82 -14.21 -4.43
C MET A 70 14.88 -15.60 -3.78
N LYS A 71 14.42 -15.73 -2.53
CA LYS A 71 14.33 -17.04 -1.84
C LYS A 71 13.11 -17.84 -2.25
N HIS A 72 12.13 -17.22 -2.93
CA HIS A 72 10.93 -17.90 -3.37
C HIS A 72 11.25 -18.85 -4.54
N LYS A 73 10.99 -20.14 -4.35
CA LYS A 73 11.30 -21.19 -5.34
C LYS A 73 10.07 -21.74 -6.06
N HIS A 74 8.89 -21.48 -5.55
CA HIS A 74 7.65 -22.00 -6.13
C HIS A 74 7.19 -21.13 -7.30
N PRO A 75 6.49 -21.72 -8.29
CA PRO A 75 5.83 -20.92 -9.31
C PRO A 75 4.79 -20.01 -8.66
N LEU A 76 4.66 -18.80 -9.20
CA LEU A 76 3.56 -17.92 -8.82
C LEU A 76 2.26 -18.46 -9.43
N THR A 77 1.12 -18.07 -8.87
CA THR A 77 -0.15 -18.43 -9.51
C THR A 77 -0.30 -17.64 -10.81
N ILE A 78 -0.96 -18.23 -11.82
CA ILE A 78 -1.20 -17.59 -13.13
C ILE A 78 -1.82 -16.18 -12.97
N ALA A 79 -2.70 -16.01 -11.97
CA ALA A 79 -3.30 -14.71 -11.67
C ALA A 79 -2.27 -13.67 -11.20
N VAL A 80 -1.33 -14.06 -10.34
CA VAL A 80 -0.27 -13.18 -9.84
C VAL A 80 0.75 -12.87 -10.95
N GLU A 81 1.11 -13.85 -11.77
CA GLU A 81 2.01 -13.64 -12.92
C GLU A 81 1.41 -12.65 -13.92
N LYS A 82 0.17 -12.86 -14.34
CA LYS A 82 -0.56 -11.93 -15.23
C LYS A 82 -0.63 -10.53 -14.64
N LYS A 83 -0.80 -10.42 -13.32
CA LYS A 83 -0.85 -9.13 -12.63
C LYS A 83 0.50 -8.43 -12.58
N ILE A 84 1.60 -9.17 -12.37
CA ILE A 84 2.96 -8.62 -12.39
C ILE A 84 3.32 -8.18 -13.81
N ALA A 85 3.03 -9.00 -14.82
CA ALA A 85 3.30 -8.67 -16.22
C ALA A 85 2.64 -7.34 -16.64
N ARG A 86 1.36 -7.14 -16.29
CA ARG A 86 0.63 -5.87 -16.53
C ARG A 86 1.21 -4.63 -15.84
N ARG A 87 2.11 -4.79 -14.87
CA ARG A 87 2.72 -3.68 -14.11
C ARG A 87 4.15 -3.35 -14.56
N ILE A 88 4.74 -4.22 -15.39
CA ILE A 88 6.10 -4.07 -15.91
C ILE A 88 6.09 -3.41 -17.31
N GLU A 89 4.98 -3.56 -18.05
CA GLU A 89 4.64 -2.71 -19.21
C GLU A 89 4.30 -1.27 -18.78
#